data_AF-A0A0H3FY55-F1
#
_entry.id   AF-A0A0H3FY55-F1
#
_cell.length_a   1.000
_cell.length_b   1.000
_cell.length_c   1.000
_cell.angle_alpha   90.00
_cell.angle_beta   90.00
_cell.angle_gamma   90.00
#
_symmetry.space_group_name_H-M   'P 1'
#
loop_
_entity.id
_entity.type
_entity.pdbx_description
1 polymer ?
#
loop_
_entity_poly.entity_id
_entity_poly.type
_entity_poly.pdbx_seq_one_letter_code
_entity_poly.pdbx_strand_id
1 'polypeptide(L)'
;MFKDNDLNKLYVKLSRETSEDKLVWKIVLSKDFIALTEANEDRIGAVYTCDYKGKKLAIYLRKYKHFFDDVEWAWTEEPQLAIVTDNYEVLWKSRYCDSTLINLYEIVSRQGSGFNDLIDDLIP
;
A
#
# COMPACT_ATOMS: atom_id res chain seq x y z
N MET A 1 7.53 17.14 15.66
CA MET A 1 6.74 17.43 14.45
C MET A 1 7.47 16.83 13.26
N PHE A 2 7.28 15.54 13.02
CA PHE A 2 7.64 14.95 11.72
C PHE A 2 6.71 15.63 10.70
N LYS A 3 7.28 16.30 9.70
CA LYS A 3 6.49 17.15 8.80
C LYS A 3 5.65 16.23 7.93
N ASP A 4 4.33 16.25 8.06
CA ASP A 4 3.42 15.54 7.16
C ASP A 4 3.71 15.85 5.67
N ASN A 5 4.21 17.05 5.39
CA ASN A 5 4.71 17.47 4.08
C ASN A 5 5.87 16.59 3.52
N ASP A 6 6.73 16.06 4.38
CA ASP A 6 7.85 15.21 3.93
C ASP A 6 7.38 13.80 3.57
N LEU A 7 6.27 13.33 4.15
CA LEU A 7 5.65 12.07 3.79
C LEU A 7 4.94 12.16 2.44
N ASN A 8 4.24 13.27 2.18
CA ASN A 8 3.60 13.49 0.88
C ASN A 8 4.61 13.59 -0.26
N LYS A 9 5.77 14.22 0.00
CA LYS A 9 6.89 14.21 -0.96
C LYS A 9 7.40 12.80 -1.24
N LEU A 10 7.44 11.93 -0.21
CA LEU A 10 7.81 10.53 -0.41
C LEU A 10 6.79 9.83 -1.30
N TYR A 11 5.50 9.95 -1.03
CA TYR A 11 4.45 9.32 -1.84
C TYR A 11 4.49 9.77 -3.29
N VAL A 12 4.55 11.08 -3.54
CA VAL A 12 4.67 11.64 -4.90
C VAL A 12 5.90 11.11 -5.62
N LYS A 13 7.03 11.00 -4.92
CA LYS A 13 8.26 10.46 -5.50
C LYS A 13 8.13 8.98 -5.86
N LEU A 14 7.58 8.17 -4.96
CA LEU A 14 7.33 6.75 -5.20
C LEU A 14 6.35 6.55 -6.35
N SER A 15 5.28 7.35 -6.41
CA SER A 15 4.31 7.32 -7.51
C SER A 15 4.98 7.56 -8.86
N ARG A 16 5.80 8.61 -8.97
CA ARG A 16 6.52 8.92 -10.20
C ARG A 16 7.51 7.81 -10.58
N GLU A 17 8.30 7.34 -9.63
CA GLU A 17 9.27 6.27 -9.89
C GLU A 17 8.58 4.95 -10.27
N THR A 18 7.38 4.69 -9.75
CA THR A 18 6.56 3.52 -10.10
C THR A 18 5.95 3.67 -11.50
N SER A 19 5.39 4.84 -11.84
CA SER A 19 4.81 5.08 -13.17
C SER A 19 5.84 5.11 -14.30
N GLU A 20 7.11 5.35 -13.97
CA GLU A 20 8.25 5.32 -14.91
C GLU A 20 8.94 3.94 -14.93
N ASP A 21 8.36 2.92 -14.29
CA ASP A 21 8.91 1.57 -14.12
C ASP A 21 10.32 1.50 -13.51
N LYS A 22 10.75 2.57 -12.83
CA LYS A 22 12.01 2.63 -12.08
C LYS A 22 11.89 1.97 -10.71
N LEU A 23 10.67 1.88 -10.19
CA LEU A 23 10.32 1.18 -8.96
C LEU A 23 9.27 0.11 -9.29
N VAL A 24 9.67 -1.15 -9.18
CA VAL A 24 8.80 -2.29 -9.50
C VAL A 24 8.27 -2.90 -8.21
N TRP A 25 6.94 -3.00 -8.13
CA TRP A 25 6.26 -3.62 -7.00
C TRP A 25 5.87 -5.06 -7.31
N LYS A 26 6.07 -5.95 -6.34
CA LYS A 26 5.73 -7.37 -6.44
C LYS A 26 4.53 -7.67 -5.56
N ILE A 27 3.55 -8.37 -6.12
CA ILE A 27 2.44 -8.91 -5.33
C ILE A 27 2.96 -10.00 -4.39
N VAL A 28 2.55 -9.94 -3.13
CA VAL A 28 2.79 -10.97 -2.13
C VAL A 28 1.48 -11.65 -1.86
N LEU A 29 1.48 -12.98 -1.82
CA LEU A 29 0.28 -13.78 -1.60
C LEU A 29 0.04 -14.04 -0.11
N SER A 30 -1.21 -14.26 0.27
CA SER A 30 -1.73 -14.23 1.65
C SER A 30 -1.01 -15.09 2.68
N LYS A 31 -0.28 -16.12 2.26
CA LYS A 31 0.48 -16.99 3.17
C LYS A 31 1.73 -16.32 3.73
N ASP A 32 2.29 -15.34 3.03
CA ASP A 32 3.62 -14.81 3.32
C ASP A 32 3.57 -13.50 4.14
N PHE A 33 2.40 -12.87 4.29
CA PHE A 33 2.26 -11.55 4.93
C PHE A 33 1.38 -11.54 6.19
N ILE A 34 1.17 -12.69 6.84
CA ILE A 34 0.37 -12.81 8.08
C ILE A 34 0.85 -11.82 9.16
N ALA A 35 2.15 -11.49 9.20
CA ALA A 35 2.70 -10.51 10.14
C ALA A 35 2.17 -9.07 9.96
N LEU A 36 1.52 -8.74 8.83
CA LEU A 36 0.91 -7.44 8.61
C LEU A 36 -0.44 -7.28 9.32
N THR A 37 -1.15 -8.37 9.63
CA THR A 37 -2.46 -8.28 10.29
C THR A 37 -2.29 -7.88 11.75
N GLU A 38 -2.76 -6.69 12.12
CA GLU A 38 -2.83 -6.24 13.51
C GLU A 38 -4.24 -6.49 14.05
N ALA A 39 -4.32 -7.32 15.10
CA ALA A 39 -5.55 -7.63 15.85
C ALA A 39 -6.63 -8.42 15.08
N ASN A 40 -7.46 -9.15 15.82
CA ASN A 40 -8.38 -10.21 15.37
C ASN A 40 -9.46 -9.80 14.33
N GLU A 41 -9.52 -8.54 13.88
CA GLU A 41 -10.58 -8.04 13.00
C GLU A 41 -10.11 -7.34 11.71
N ASP A 42 -8.85 -6.92 11.63
CA ASP A 42 -8.34 -6.26 10.42
C ASP A 42 -8.17 -7.30 9.31
N ARG A 43 -8.64 -6.95 8.10
CA ARG A 43 -8.38 -7.76 6.89
C ARG A 43 -7.47 -6.98 5.96
N ILE A 44 -6.41 -7.63 5.51
CA ILE A 44 -5.46 -7.05 4.56
C ILE A 44 -5.70 -7.67 3.19
N GLY A 45 -5.90 -6.80 2.20
CA GLY A 45 -6.09 -7.18 0.81
C GLY A 45 -4.79 -7.62 0.13
N ALA A 46 -4.69 -7.39 -1.18
CA ALA A 46 -3.43 -7.58 -1.90
C ALA A 46 -2.32 -6.71 -1.27
N VAL A 47 -1.17 -7.32 -1.04
CA VAL A 47 0.02 -6.65 -0.52
C VAL A 47 1.02 -6.54 -1.65
N TYR A 48 1.49 -5.33 -1.91
CA TYR A 48 2.53 -5.06 -2.89
C TYR A 48 3.79 -4.63 -2.17
N THR A 49 4.95 -5.17 -2.57
CA THR A 49 6.23 -4.83 -1.94
C THR A 49 7.32 -4.49 -2.93
N CYS A 50 8.26 -3.65 -2.50
CA CYS A 50 9.43 -3.29 -3.28
C CYS A 50 10.61 -2.99 -2.35
N ASP A 51 11.81 -3.05 -2.89
CA ASP A 51 13.03 -2.59 -2.22
C ASP A 51 13.30 -1.14 -2.61
N TYR A 52 13.31 -0.25 -1.62
CA TYR A 52 13.58 1.16 -1.80
C TYR A 52 14.70 1.62 -0.89
N LYS A 53 15.85 2.01 -1.47
CA LYS A 53 17.01 2.52 -0.73
C LYS A 53 17.46 1.62 0.44
N GLY A 54 17.46 0.30 0.22
CA GLY A 54 17.82 -0.69 1.24
C GLY A 54 16.77 -0.89 2.34
N LYS A 55 15.52 -0.51 2.09
CA LYS A 55 14.36 -0.77 2.95
C LYS A 55 13.29 -1.49 2.15
N LYS A 56 12.70 -2.52 2.76
CA LYS A 56 11.54 -3.21 2.18
C LYS A 56 10.28 -2.42 2.51
N LEU A 57 9.61 -1.94 1.46
CA LEU A 57 8.34 -1.24 1.57
C LEU A 57 7.21 -2.23 1.28
N ALA A 58 6.08 -2.02 1.96
CA ALA A 58 4.83 -2.71 1.69
C ALA A 58 3.70 -1.68 1.56
N ILE A 59 2.82 -1.84 0.58
CA ILE A 59 1.59 -1.07 0.47
C ILE A 59 0.40 -2.02 0.30
N TYR A 60 -0.67 -1.76 1.03
CA TYR A 60 -1.83 -2.64 1.10
C TYR A 60 -3.10 -1.88 1.46
N LEU A 61 -4.26 -2.45 1.14
CA LEU A 61 -5.55 -2.00 1.67
C LEU A 61 -5.78 -2.61 3.04
N ARG A 62 -5.91 -1.75 4.05
CA ARG A 62 -6.36 -2.13 5.38
C ARG A 62 -7.87 -1.98 5.45
N LYS A 63 -8.57 -3.08 5.72
CA LYS A 63 -10.00 -3.11 6.01
C LYS A 63 -10.24 -3.16 7.51
N TYR A 64 -10.93 -2.16 8.04
CA TYR A 64 -11.22 -2.02 9.46
C TYR A 64 -12.68 -1.57 9.67
N LYS A 65 -13.21 -1.78 10.88
CA LYS A 65 -14.54 -1.28 11.26
C LYS A 65 -14.42 0.17 11.68
N HIS A 66 -15.18 1.04 11.01
CA HIS A 66 -15.37 2.42 11.42
C HIS A 66 -16.74 2.55 12.11
N PHE A 67 -16.72 2.92 13.39
CA PHE A 67 -17.92 3.13 14.20
C PHE A 67 -18.39 4.57 14.04
N PHE A 68 -19.64 4.76 13.64
CA PHE A 68 -20.27 6.08 13.55
C PHE A 68 -21.05 6.42 14.83
N ASP A 69 -21.52 5.40 15.54
CA ASP A 69 -22.19 5.45 16.83
C ASP A 69 -21.94 4.12 17.60
N ASP A 70 -22.46 3.99 18.82
CA ASP A 70 -22.26 2.83 19.71
C ASP A 70 -22.70 1.48 19.09
N VAL A 71 -23.59 1.51 18.08
CA VAL A 71 -24.16 0.32 17.43
C VAL A 71 -24.03 0.31 15.91
N GLU A 72 -23.71 1.45 15.28
CA GLU A 72 -23.60 1.55 13.83
C GLU A 72 -22.14 1.60 13.39
N TRP A 73 -21.75 0.65 12.56
CA TRP A 73 -20.41 0.59 11.95
C TRP A 73 -20.50 0.20 10.48
N ALA A 74 -19.53 0.67 9.70
CA ALA A 74 -19.29 0.20 8.34
C ALA A 74 -17.87 -0.33 8.21
N TRP A 75 -17.68 -1.22 7.24
CA TRP A 75 -16.33 -1.56 6.79
C TRP A 75 -15.77 -0.39 6.00
N THR A 76 -14.59 0.06 6.42
CA THR A 76 -13.82 1.07 5.70
C THR A 76 -12.52 0.42 5.22
N GLU A 77 -12.09 0.80 4.01
CA GLU A 77 -10.85 0.34 3.41
C GLU A 77 -9.98 1.56 3.12
N GLU A 78 -8.74 1.54 3.62
CA GLU A 78 -7.78 2.62 3.40
C GLU A 78 -6.41 2.04 3.03
N PRO A 79 -5.74 2.61 2.01
CA PRO A 79 -4.34 2.32 1.74
C PRO A 79 -3.43 2.62 2.93
N GLN A 80 -2.45 1.75 3.14
CA GLN A 80 -1.42 1.92 4.15
C GLN A 80 -0.05 1.60 3.57
N LEU A 81 0.91 2.52 3.75
CA LEU A 81 2.32 2.27 3.45
C LEU A 81 3.03 1.83 4.73
N ALA A 82 3.85 0.79 4.65
CA ALA A 82 4.66 0.30 5.74
C ALA A 82 6.12 0.08 5.30
N ILE A 83 7.03 0.24 6.26
CA ILE A 83 8.38 -0.30 6.19
C ILE A 83 8.36 -1.60 6.99
N VAL A 84 8.85 -2.67 6.38
CA VAL A 84 8.77 -4.01 6.95
C VAL A 84 10.13 -4.69 7.02
N THR A 85 10.26 -5.71 7.87
CA THR A 85 11.37 -6.66 7.82
C THR A 85 11.24 -7.58 6.61
N ASP A 86 12.26 -8.39 6.34
CA ASP A 86 12.19 -9.41 5.28
C ASP A 86 11.03 -10.39 5.48
N ASN A 87 10.67 -10.64 6.75
CA ASN A 87 9.56 -11.48 7.19
C ASN A 87 8.22 -10.72 7.29
N TYR A 88 8.12 -9.52 6.73
CA TYR A 88 6.93 -8.67 6.72
C TYR A 88 6.46 -8.18 8.10
N GLU A 89 7.31 -8.22 9.12
CA GLU A 89 7.00 -7.56 10.40
C GLU A 89 7.04 -6.05 10.22
N VAL A 90 6.01 -5.36 10.71
CA VAL A 90 5.90 -3.90 10.54
C VAL A 90 6.87 -3.17 11.46
N LEU A 91 7.83 -2.45 10.86
CA LEU A 91 8.75 -1.56 11.59
C LEU A 91 8.19 -0.15 11.72
N TRP A 92 7.46 0.31 10.70
CA TRP A 92 6.78 1.60 10.67
C TRP A 92 5.63 1.54 9.67
N LYS A 93 4.57 2.30 9.90
CA LYS A 93 3.44 2.44 8.96
C LYS A 93 2.85 3.83 8.97
N SER A 94 2.28 4.23 7.85
CA SER A 94 1.48 5.45 7.75
C SER A 94 0.28 5.36 8.69
N ARG A 95 -0.05 6.47 9.34
CA ARG A 95 -1.18 6.56 10.27
C ARG A 95 -2.44 7.14 9.63
N TYR A 96 -2.24 7.99 8.62
CA TYR A 96 -3.31 8.69 7.92
C TYR A 96 -3.25 8.31 6.44
N CYS A 97 -4.42 8.19 5.85
CA CYS A 97 -4.61 8.05 4.43
C CYS A 97 -5.01 9.40 3.85
N ASP A 98 -4.20 9.93 2.93
CA ASP A 98 -4.51 11.14 2.17
C ASP A 98 -4.54 10.85 0.67
N SER A 99 -4.91 11.85 -0.13
CA SER A 99 -5.02 11.70 -1.59
C SER A 99 -3.71 11.28 -2.27
N THR A 100 -2.55 11.63 -1.69
CA THR A 100 -1.26 11.23 -2.25
C THR A 100 -0.92 9.77 -1.99
N LEU A 101 -1.32 9.24 -0.82
CA LEU A 101 -1.21 7.80 -0.54
C LEU A 101 -2.19 6.97 -1.38
N ILE A 102 -3.41 7.47 -1.58
CA ILE A 102 -4.41 6.84 -2.46
C ILE A 102 -3.87 6.71 -3.88
N ASN A 103 -3.38 7.82 -4.45
CA ASN A 103 -2.80 7.82 -5.79
C ASN A 103 -1.59 6.87 -5.92
N LEU A 104 -0.73 6.80 -4.90
CA LEU A 104 0.36 5.83 -4.88
C LEU A 104 -0.19 4.39 -4.94
N TYR A 105 -1.19 4.06 -4.13
CA TYR A 105 -1.78 2.73 -4.13
C TYR A 105 -2.41 2.36 -5.48
N GLU A 106 -3.13 3.29 -6.12
CA GLU A 106 -3.73 3.06 -7.44
C GLU A 106 -2.67 2.75 -8.50
N ILE A 107 -1.58 3.53 -8.55
CA ILE A 107 -0.47 3.30 -9.48
C ILE A 107 0.19 1.94 -9.22
N VAL A 108 0.45 1.62 -7.95
CA VAL A 108 1.05 0.33 -7.55
C VAL A 108 0.15 -0.84 -7.88
N SER A 109 -1.15 -0.74 -7.60
CA SER A 109 -2.12 -1.79 -7.90
C SER A 109 -2.28 -1.99 -9.41
N ARG A 110 -2.23 -0.91 -10.20
CA ARG A 110 -2.27 -0.98 -11.66
C ARG A 110 -1.03 -1.68 -12.21
N GLN A 111 0.16 -1.34 -11.73
CA GLN A 111 1.41 -2.00 -12.12
C GLN A 111 1.40 -3.47 -11.68
N GLY A 112 1.16 -3.74 -10.39
CA GLY A 112 1.25 -5.07 -9.79
C GLY A 112 0.16 -6.06 -10.22
N SER A 113 -0.94 -5.58 -10.81
CA SER A 113 -1.99 -6.44 -11.37
C SER A 113 -1.73 -6.90 -12.82
N GLY A 114 -0.69 -6.36 -13.47
CA GLY A 114 -0.46 -6.59 -14.91
C GLY A 114 -1.46 -5.85 -15.80
N PHE A 115 -2.18 -4.85 -15.28
CA PHE A 115 -3.16 -4.10 -16.07
C PHE A 115 -2.49 -3.34 -17.22
N ASN A 116 -1.26 -2.85 -17.03
CA ASN A 116 -0.53 -2.19 -18.12
C ASN A 116 -0.26 -3.16 -19.27
N ASP A 117 0.16 -4.39 -18.99
CA ASP A 117 0.39 -5.42 -20.00
C ASP A 117 -0.88 -5.70 -20.82
N LEU A 118 -2.04 -5.77 -20.14
CA LEU A 118 -3.35 -5.94 -20.81
C LEU A 118 -3.72 -4.77 -21.72
N ILE A 119 -3.29 -3.55 -21.40
CA ILE A 119 -3.56 -2.37 -22.22
C ILE A 119 -2.59 -2.28 -23.39
N ASP A 120 -1.32 -2.60 -23.17
CA ASP A 120 -0.30 -2.60 -24.21
C ASP A 120 -0.62 -3.62 -25.31
N ASP A 121 -1.19 -4.78 -24.95
CA ASP A 121 -1.70 -5.79 -25.90
C ASP A 121 -2.87 -5.30 -26.78
N LEU A 122 -3.55 -4.21 -26.40
CA LEU A 122 -4.68 -3.63 -27.16
C LEU A 122 -4.25 -2.52 -28.12
N ILE A 123 -3.00 -2.05 -28.04
CA ILE A 123 -2.49 -0.97 -28.89
C ILE A 123 -1.86 -1.62 -30.14
N PRO A 124 -2.33 -1.28 -31.38
CA PRO A 124 -1.82 -1.86 -32.63
C PRO A 124 -0.34 -1.60 -32.92
#